data_AF-A0A1F3EYD1-F1
#
_entry.id   AF-A0A1F3EYD1-F1
#
_cell.length_a   1.000
_cell.length_b   1.000
_cell.length_c   1.000
_cell.angle_alpha   90.00
_cell.angle_beta   90.00
_cell.angle_gamma   90.00
#
_symmetry.space_group_name_H-M   'P 1'
#
loop_
_entity.id
_entity.type
_entity.pdbx_description
1 polymer ?
#
loop_
_entity_poly.entity_id
_entity_poly.type
_entity_poly.pdbx_seq_one_letter_code
_entity_poly.pdbx_strand_id
1 'polypeptide(L)'
;MTLKTKKQGLIWIVGFSLITFFIFAFTSENERTISKVATQLPSNDDNAQCIQCHGKTGNGKSIVEQWSGSTHAKQGISCLDCHTADKADADAFEHHGKTIATIVTPKDCSNCHEKEATEFGKSHHADAGMILGSLDNVLAEVVEGHAGYNLGSNPAAASGCWQCHGSSVALLKDETGKVKKNENGIPLFDSKTWPNTGIGRVNLDGSKGSCAACHNRHSFSVEQARQPENCGKCHLGPDHPQQEIYNESKHGINFFAHKDKMNLTSDKWVVGVDYNAAPTCATCHISATPDMPITHDVGDRISWTLRPPVSQKVDASLKSKYEKLKKPLPENFLSWETRRKNMQNVCSQCHTSNFVADFYSQYDNQVTMYNDKYGTPATKIYNLIKTEGLLTAIDFDEELEWSYYYLWHHEGRRARMGASMMAPDYTQWHGNFDLAERFYMEIVPQIKEIIEKAKKDGRAESAKKVEDSLNEILNSEMHKWYLGKLDSNEINKRKEEAKKFRERYEH
;
A
#
# COMPACT_ATOMS: atom_id res chain seq x y z
N MET A 1 -36.72 18.54 -48.08
CA MET A 1 -36.06 18.23 -46.79
C MET A 1 -37.11 18.32 -45.68
N THR A 2 -37.38 17.21 -44.98
CA THR A 2 -38.46 17.12 -43.97
C THR A 2 -38.19 18.02 -42.77
N LEU A 3 -39.23 18.47 -42.05
CA LEU A 3 -39.09 19.30 -40.85
C LEU A 3 -38.14 18.68 -39.80
N LYS A 4 -38.09 17.33 -39.77
CA LYS A 4 -37.23 16.52 -38.91
C LYS A 4 -35.74 16.66 -39.27
N THR A 5 -35.40 16.68 -40.57
CA THR A 5 -34.00 16.84 -41.02
C THR A 5 -33.48 18.26 -40.80
N LYS A 6 -34.34 19.29 -40.89
CA LYS A 6 -33.96 20.68 -40.52
C LYS A 6 -33.72 20.86 -39.02
N LYS A 7 -34.55 20.26 -38.16
CA LYS A 7 -34.36 20.28 -36.69
C LYS A 7 -33.08 19.55 -36.27
N GLN A 8 -32.79 18.39 -36.87
CA GLN A 8 -31.55 17.66 -36.59
C GLN A 8 -30.31 18.46 -37.02
N GLY A 9 -30.33 19.08 -38.20
CA GLY A 9 -29.23 19.95 -38.65
C GLY A 9 -28.98 21.14 -37.70
N LEU A 10 -30.06 21.77 -37.21
CA LEU A 10 -29.95 22.89 -36.26
C LEU A 10 -29.37 22.46 -34.91
N ILE A 11 -29.78 21.30 -34.38
CA ILE A 11 -29.23 20.74 -33.12
C ILE A 11 -27.73 20.43 -33.28
N TRP A 12 -27.31 19.88 -34.43
CA TRP A 12 -25.89 19.64 -34.71
C TRP A 12 -25.08 20.93 -34.79
N ILE A 13 -25.59 21.96 -35.46
CA ILE A 13 -24.91 23.27 -35.56
C ILE A 13 -24.77 23.92 -34.19
N VAL A 14 -25.83 23.92 -33.38
CA VAL A 14 -25.81 24.53 -32.04
C VAL A 14 -24.92 23.72 -31.09
N GLY A 15 -25.00 22.38 -31.14
CA GLY A 15 -24.15 21.50 -30.33
C GLY A 15 -22.67 21.65 -30.68
N PHE A 16 -22.33 21.69 -31.97
CA PHE A 16 -20.95 21.92 -32.42
C PHE A 16 -20.45 23.31 -32.02
N SER A 17 -21.28 24.34 -32.18
CA SER A 17 -20.94 25.73 -31.80
C SER A 17 -20.67 25.86 -30.29
N LEU A 18 -21.49 25.21 -29.46
CA LEU A 18 -21.30 25.17 -28.01
C LEU A 18 -20.01 24.45 -27.63
N ILE A 19 -19.74 23.28 -28.23
CA ILE A 19 -18.49 22.55 -27.98
C ILE A 19 -17.28 23.40 -28.38
N THR A 20 -17.29 24.04 -29.55
CA THR A 20 -16.20 24.95 -29.96
C THR A 20 -16.05 26.14 -29.02
N PHE A 21 -17.16 26.70 -28.51
CA PHE A 21 -17.12 27.78 -27.53
C PHE A 21 -16.52 27.33 -26.19
N PHE A 22 -16.89 26.15 -25.69
CA PHE A 22 -16.28 25.60 -24.46
C PHE A 22 -14.80 25.29 -24.65
N ILE A 23 -14.39 24.74 -25.80
CA ILE A 23 -12.97 24.51 -26.11
C ILE A 23 -12.22 25.85 -26.18
N PHE A 24 -12.80 26.88 -26.80
CA PHE A 24 -12.19 28.21 -26.87
C PHE A 24 -12.12 28.89 -25.50
N ALA A 25 -13.18 28.78 -24.68
CA ALA A 25 -13.19 29.30 -23.31
C ALA A 25 -12.16 28.60 -22.43
N PHE A 26 -12.02 27.29 -22.56
CA PHE A 26 -11.05 26.50 -21.80
C PHE A 26 -9.61 26.80 -22.21
N THR A 27 -9.35 26.91 -23.52
CA THR A 27 -8.02 27.28 -24.05
C THR A 27 -7.64 28.71 -23.68
N SER A 28 -8.55 29.67 -23.76
CA SER A 28 -8.29 31.07 -23.37
C SER A 28 -8.08 31.25 -21.86
N GLU A 29 -8.83 30.53 -21.01
CA GLU A 29 -8.60 30.58 -19.56
C GLU A 29 -7.28 29.92 -19.15
N ASN A 30 -6.86 28.86 -19.84
CA ASN A 30 -5.56 28.22 -19.64
C ASN A 30 -4.40 29.15 -20.07
N GLU A 31 -4.48 29.76 -21.26
CA GLU A 31 -3.49 30.75 -21.71
C GLU A 31 -3.41 31.95 -20.76
N ARG A 32 -4.55 32.41 -20.25
CA ARG A 32 -4.61 33.51 -19.28
C ARG A 32 -3.97 33.15 -17.94
N THR A 33 -4.12 31.90 -17.50
CA THR A 33 -3.50 31.40 -16.25
C THR A 33 -1.98 31.28 -16.40
N ILE A 34 -1.50 30.68 -17.49
CA ILE A 34 -0.06 30.60 -17.81
C ILE A 34 0.54 32.00 -17.92
N SER A 35 -0.14 32.91 -18.62
CA SER A 35 0.30 34.30 -18.77
C SER A 35 0.34 35.06 -17.44
N LYS A 36 -0.63 34.86 -16.54
CA LYS A 36 -0.63 35.45 -15.20
C LYS A 36 0.54 34.97 -14.32
N VAL A 37 0.86 33.68 -14.36
CA VAL A 37 2.01 33.13 -13.63
C VAL A 37 3.33 33.63 -14.23
N ALA A 38 3.45 33.64 -15.56
CA ALA A 38 4.63 34.16 -16.26
C ALA A 38 4.83 35.68 -16.08
N THR A 39 3.78 36.45 -15.80
CA THR A 39 3.85 37.90 -15.53
C THR A 39 4.10 38.24 -14.06
N GLN A 40 3.96 37.29 -13.13
CA GLN A 40 4.37 37.47 -11.73
C GLN A 40 5.87 37.25 -11.51
N LEU A 41 6.55 36.54 -12.41
CA LEU A 41 7.99 36.29 -12.35
C LEU A 41 8.75 37.29 -13.25
N PRO A 42 9.82 37.95 -12.77
CA PRO A 42 10.61 38.86 -13.59
C PRO A 42 11.14 38.15 -14.85
N SER A 43 11.16 38.83 -16.01
CA SER A 43 11.67 38.25 -17.27
C SER A 43 13.15 37.84 -17.27
N ASN A 44 13.89 38.30 -16.25
CA ASN A 44 15.32 38.02 -16.06
C ASN A 44 15.55 36.91 -15.02
N ASP A 45 14.46 36.30 -14.52
CA ASP A 45 14.50 35.15 -13.62
C ASP A 45 14.81 33.88 -14.44
N ASP A 46 15.77 33.10 -13.97
CA ASP A 46 16.17 31.84 -14.59
C ASP A 46 14.97 30.86 -14.70
N ASN A 47 14.02 30.94 -13.77
CA ASN A 47 12.79 30.16 -13.83
C ASN A 47 11.90 30.52 -15.02
N ALA A 48 11.84 31.81 -15.40
CA ALA A 48 11.05 32.25 -16.55
C ALA A 48 11.57 31.61 -17.85
N GLN A 49 12.87 31.36 -17.95
CA GLN A 49 13.47 30.67 -19.11
C GLN A 49 13.06 29.20 -19.16
N CYS A 50 13.04 28.50 -18.01
CA CYS A 50 12.56 27.13 -17.91
C CYS A 50 11.10 27.02 -18.40
N ILE A 51 10.22 27.88 -17.89
CA ILE A 51 8.80 27.91 -18.24
C ILE A 51 8.61 28.26 -19.72
N GLN A 52 9.29 29.27 -20.24
CA GLN A 52 9.17 29.68 -21.64
C GLN A 52 9.67 28.62 -22.61
N CYS A 53 10.72 27.88 -22.27
CA CYS A 53 11.25 26.83 -23.14
C CYS A 53 10.38 25.57 -23.08
N HIS A 54 10.12 25.05 -21.87
CA HIS A 54 9.33 23.83 -21.69
C HIS A 54 7.85 24.04 -22.01
N GLY A 55 7.29 25.23 -21.76
CA GLY A 55 5.87 25.54 -21.94
C GLY A 55 5.38 25.59 -23.39
N LYS A 56 6.27 25.54 -24.39
CA LYS A 56 5.90 25.73 -25.81
C LYS A 56 5.13 24.57 -26.42
N THR A 57 5.63 23.34 -26.29
CA THR A 57 5.09 22.17 -27.01
C THR A 57 5.35 20.86 -26.27
N GLY A 58 4.61 19.81 -26.64
CA GLY A 58 4.89 18.44 -26.21
C GLY A 58 4.71 18.21 -24.70
N ASN A 59 5.52 17.31 -24.15
CA ASN A 59 5.49 16.93 -22.73
C ASN A 59 5.86 18.09 -21.79
N GLY A 60 6.77 18.97 -22.19
CA GLY A 60 7.15 20.15 -21.40
C GLY A 60 5.96 21.06 -21.11
N LYS A 61 5.06 21.26 -22.09
CA LYS A 61 3.86 22.08 -21.93
C LYS A 61 2.96 21.52 -20.83
N SER A 62 2.70 20.22 -20.86
CA SER A 62 1.87 19.57 -19.85
C SER A 62 2.49 19.62 -18.45
N ILE A 63 3.83 19.52 -18.34
CA ILE A 63 4.54 19.67 -17.06
C ILE A 63 4.37 21.09 -16.51
N VAL A 64 4.58 22.11 -17.35
CA VAL A 64 4.41 23.51 -16.98
C VAL A 64 2.96 23.81 -16.58
N GLU A 65 1.98 23.28 -17.31
CA GLU A 65 0.55 23.42 -16.97
C GLU A 65 0.24 22.80 -15.60
N GLN A 66 0.69 21.57 -15.33
CA GLN A 66 0.52 20.92 -14.02
C GLN A 66 1.16 21.72 -12.89
N TRP A 67 2.41 22.17 -13.08
CA TRP A 67 3.11 23.00 -12.10
C TRP A 67 2.38 24.32 -11.88
N SER A 68 1.96 25.01 -12.94
CA SER A 68 1.29 26.32 -12.85
C SER A 68 -0.01 26.29 -12.04
N GLY A 69 -0.71 25.15 -12.04
CA GLY A 69 -1.91 24.94 -11.21
C GLY A 69 -1.62 24.55 -9.75
N SER A 70 -0.39 24.18 -9.42
CA SER A 70 0.02 23.68 -8.10
C SER A 70 0.09 24.78 -7.03
N THR A 71 0.07 24.38 -5.76
CA THR A 71 0.37 25.29 -4.64
C THR A 71 1.82 25.80 -4.70
N HIS A 72 2.76 24.97 -5.15
CA HIS A 72 4.16 25.37 -5.32
C HIS A 72 4.31 26.60 -6.23
N ALA A 73 3.68 26.60 -7.42
CA ALA A 73 3.71 27.76 -8.30
C ALA A 73 3.06 29.00 -7.65
N LYS A 74 1.94 28.84 -6.95
CA LYS A 74 1.26 29.93 -6.24
C LYS A 74 2.12 30.53 -5.11
N GLN A 75 2.99 29.72 -4.50
CA GLN A 75 3.94 30.13 -3.47
C GLN A 75 5.30 30.57 -4.04
N GLY A 76 5.44 30.63 -5.37
CA GLY A 76 6.67 31.07 -6.03
C GLY A 76 7.79 30.03 -6.09
N ILE A 77 7.53 28.76 -5.77
CA ILE A 77 8.51 27.68 -5.88
C ILE A 77 8.71 27.35 -7.37
N SER A 78 9.91 27.64 -7.84
CA SER A 78 10.36 27.53 -9.23
C SER A 78 10.74 26.11 -9.63
N CYS A 79 10.99 25.89 -10.93
CA CYS A 79 11.58 24.65 -11.40
C CYS A 79 12.96 24.40 -10.77
N LEU A 80 13.75 25.47 -10.61
CA LEU A 80 15.13 25.39 -10.11
C LEU A 80 15.20 25.17 -8.61
N ASP A 81 14.21 25.60 -7.82
CA ASP A 81 14.16 25.31 -6.38
C ASP A 81 14.11 23.81 -6.09
N CYS A 82 13.58 23.01 -7.03
CA CYS A 82 13.52 21.55 -6.91
C CYS A 82 14.61 20.84 -7.71
N HIS A 83 14.95 21.32 -8.91
CA HIS A 83 15.82 20.60 -9.84
C HIS A 83 17.29 20.99 -9.79
N THR A 84 17.65 22.08 -9.10
CA THR A 84 19.07 22.46 -8.93
C THR A 84 19.80 21.32 -8.23
N ALA A 85 20.95 20.96 -8.77
CA ALA A 85 21.76 19.86 -8.26
C ALA A 85 23.22 20.29 -8.07
N ASP A 86 23.90 19.61 -7.15
CA ASP A 86 25.34 19.76 -7.00
C ASP A 86 26.05 19.07 -8.16
N LYS A 87 27.13 19.66 -8.66
CA LYS A 87 27.93 19.05 -9.75
C LYS A 87 28.50 17.67 -9.41
N ALA A 88 28.56 17.35 -8.11
CA ALA A 88 29.00 16.06 -7.60
C ALA A 88 27.90 14.99 -7.62
N ASP A 89 26.63 15.38 -7.79
CA ASP A 89 25.52 14.43 -7.83
C ASP A 89 25.63 13.53 -9.05
N ALA A 90 25.29 12.24 -8.86
CA ALA A 90 25.52 11.22 -9.87
C ALA A 90 24.72 11.46 -11.17
N ASP A 91 23.54 12.06 -11.06
CA ASP A 91 22.67 12.41 -12.18
C ASP A 91 22.67 13.91 -12.52
N ALA A 92 23.62 14.69 -12.00
CA ALA A 92 23.76 16.09 -12.38
C ALA A 92 24.20 16.27 -13.85
N PHE A 93 23.64 17.27 -14.50
CA PHE A 93 24.04 17.71 -15.83
C PHE A 93 23.83 19.19 -16.05
N GLU A 94 24.62 19.75 -16.96
CA GLU A 94 24.46 21.14 -17.42
C GLU A 94 23.31 21.23 -18.43
N HIS A 95 22.37 22.13 -18.18
CA HIS A 95 21.24 22.41 -19.05
C HIS A 95 21.04 23.92 -19.14
N HIS A 96 21.38 24.51 -20.30
CA HIS A 96 21.29 25.95 -20.57
C HIS A 96 21.97 26.85 -19.50
N GLY A 97 23.14 26.43 -19.01
CA GLY A 97 23.94 27.19 -18.05
C GLY A 97 23.53 27.01 -16.58
N LYS A 98 22.66 26.02 -16.30
CA LYS A 98 22.30 25.57 -14.95
C LYS A 98 22.71 24.12 -14.75
N THR A 99 23.19 23.79 -13.56
CA THR A 99 23.40 22.40 -13.15
C THR A 99 22.12 21.87 -12.53
N ILE A 100 21.51 20.85 -13.12
CA ILE A 100 20.24 20.27 -12.67
C ILE A 100 20.31 18.74 -12.59
N ALA A 101 19.40 18.15 -11.82
CA ALA A 101 19.11 16.72 -11.78
C ALA A 101 17.68 16.44 -12.22
N THR A 102 17.45 15.26 -12.82
CA THR A 102 16.11 14.88 -13.29
C THR A 102 15.23 14.40 -12.13
N ILE A 103 15.82 13.67 -11.17
CA ILE A 103 15.08 13.06 -10.08
C ILE A 103 15.18 13.94 -8.84
N VAL A 104 14.06 14.54 -8.46
CA VAL A 104 13.90 15.18 -7.14
C VAL A 104 13.65 14.10 -6.09
N THR A 105 14.37 14.20 -4.99
CA THR A 105 14.45 13.21 -3.91
C THR A 105 13.86 13.76 -2.61
N PRO A 106 13.61 12.92 -1.59
CA PRO A 106 13.22 13.38 -0.26
C PRO A 106 14.18 14.40 0.37
N LYS A 107 15.49 14.39 0.03
CA LYS A 107 16.42 15.41 0.55
C LYS A 107 16.14 16.78 -0.05
N ASP A 108 15.85 16.85 -1.34
CA ASP A 108 15.48 18.11 -2.00
C ASP A 108 14.19 18.67 -1.40
N CYS A 109 13.20 17.80 -1.16
CA CYS A 109 11.97 18.19 -0.47
C CYS A 109 12.23 18.68 0.96
N SER A 110 13.19 18.10 1.67
CA SER A 110 13.49 18.41 3.06
C SER A 110 14.03 19.82 3.30
N ASN A 111 14.51 20.50 2.24
CA ASN A 111 14.92 21.91 2.33
C ASN A 111 13.76 22.83 2.78
N CYS A 112 12.52 22.46 2.47
CA CYS A 112 11.31 23.18 2.90
C CYS A 112 10.40 22.33 3.81
N HIS A 113 10.43 21.00 3.67
CA HIS A 113 9.55 20.04 4.35
C HIS A 113 10.35 19.08 5.23
N GLU A 114 11.23 19.62 6.09
CA GLU A 114 12.12 18.83 6.95
C GLU A 114 11.34 17.88 7.86
N LYS A 115 10.22 18.36 8.42
CA LYS A 115 9.36 17.56 9.31
C LYS A 115 8.79 16.34 8.57
N GLU A 116 8.14 16.56 7.44
CA GLU A 116 7.50 15.50 6.66
C GLU A 116 8.54 14.49 6.15
N ALA A 117 9.70 14.98 5.67
CA ALA A 117 10.79 14.12 5.23
C ALA A 117 11.38 13.28 6.38
N THR A 118 11.49 13.85 7.59
CA THR A 118 11.99 13.16 8.78
C THR A 118 11.02 12.11 9.29
N GLU A 119 9.72 12.41 9.32
CA GLU A 119 8.67 11.46 9.68
C GLU A 119 8.62 10.31 8.66
N PHE A 120 8.55 10.64 7.37
CA PHE A 120 8.55 9.64 6.30
C PHE A 120 9.79 8.75 6.34
N GLY A 121 10.98 9.33 6.49
CA GLY A 121 12.26 8.60 6.47
C GLY A 121 12.43 7.57 7.60
N LYS A 122 11.66 7.69 8.69
CA LYS A 122 11.61 6.72 9.79
C LYS A 122 10.58 5.60 9.57
N SER A 123 9.64 5.82 8.67
CA SER A 123 8.53 4.90 8.43
C SER A 123 8.98 3.64 7.68
N HIS A 124 8.20 2.56 7.83
CA HIS A 124 8.38 1.37 7.01
C HIS A 124 8.16 1.60 5.51
N HIS A 125 7.46 2.67 5.13
CA HIS A 125 7.29 3.04 3.73
C HIS A 125 8.61 3.49 3.09
N ALA A 126 9.45 4.25 3.80
CA ALA A 126 10.78 4.58 3.31
C ALA A 126 11.66 3.33 3.11
N ASP A 127 11.47 2.31 3.95
CA ASP A 127 12.19 1.04 3.88
C ASP A 127 11.57 0.03 2.90
N ALA A 128 10.46 0.34 2.23
CA ALA A 128 9.72 -0.64 1.45
C ALA A 128 10.54 -1.27 0.31
N GLY A 129 11.47 -0.52 -0.30
CA GLY A 129 12.38 -1.00 -1.34
C GLY A 129 13.52 -1.90 -0.82
N MET A 130 13.67 -2.07 0.50
CA MET A 130 14.66 -2.99 1.07
C MET A 130 14.24 -4.46 0.91
N ILE A 131 12.97 -4.73 0.58
CA ILE A 131 12.48 -6.09 0.31
C ILE A 131 13.28 -6.79 -0.80
N LEU A 132 13.90 -6.01 -1.69
CA LEU A 132 14.74 -6.51 -2.79
C LEU A 132 15.97 -7.27 -2.33
N GLY A 133 16.45 -6.99 -1.12
CA GLY A 133 17.56 -7.72 -0.50
C GLY A 133 17.11 -8.92 0.34
N SER A 134 15.82 -9.26 0.34
CA SER A 134 15.27 -10.32 1.20
C SER A 134 14.91 -11.57 0.40
N LEU A 135 14.92 -12.72 1.09
CA LEU A 135 14.41 -13.98 0.54
C LEU A 135 12.90 -13.94 0.25
N ASP A 136 12.16 -12.96 0.81
CA ASP A 136 10.75 -12.74 0.52
C ASP A 136 10.52 -12.35 -0.96
N ASN A 137 11.56 -11.94 -1.71
CA ASN A 137 11.49 -11.61 -3.14
C ASN A 137 11.68 -12.83 -4.07
N VAL A 138 11.82 -14.05 -3.53
CA VAL A 138 11.98 -15.29 -4.32
C VAL A 138 10.85 -15.47 -5.35
N LEU A 139 9.62 -15.13 -4.98
CA LEU A 139 8.49 -15.25 -5.89
C LEU A 139 8.70 -14.39 -7.15
N ALA A 140 8.99 -13.11 -7.00
CA ALA A 140 9.16 -12.21 -8.15
C ALA A 140 10.52 -12.38 -8.87
N GLU A 141 11.58 -12.84 -8.19
CA GLU A 141 12.92 -12.97 -8.78
C GLU A 141 13.18 -14.32 -9.46
N VAL A 142 12.51 -15.37 -9.00
CA VAL A 142 12.83 -16.76 -9.36
C VAL A 142 11.61 -17.54 -9.83
N VAL A 143 10.49 -17.47 -9.12
CA VAL A 143 9.32 -18.33 -9.39
C VAL A 143 8.45 -17.76 -10.53
N GLU A 144 8.06 -16.50 -10.42
CA GLU A 144 7.23 -15.76 -11.38
C GLU A 144 8.10 -15.06 -12.43
N GLY A 145 9.25 -14.57 -11.99
CA GLY A 145 10.23 -13.85 -12.81
C GLY A 145 11.52 -14.62 -13.02
N HIS A 146 12.52 -13.93 -13.57
CA HIS A 146 13.85 -14.49 -13.73
C HIS A 146 14.87 -13.36 -13.77
N ALA A 147 15.70 -13.25 -12.72
CA ALA A 147 16.69 -12.20 -12.55
C ALA A 147 17.55 -11.94 -13.81
N GLY A 148 17.95 -12.99 -14.53
CA GLY A 148 18.76 -12.88 -15.76
C GLY A 148 18.01 -12.55 -17.06
N TYR A 149 16.68 -12.43 -17.05
CA TYR A 149 15.89 -12.22 -18.27
C TYR A 149 16.25 -10.90 -18.96
N ASN A 150 16.41 -10.93 -20.29
CA ASN A 150 16.75 -9.76 -21.11
C ASN A 150 17.86 -8.88 -20.49
N LEU A 151 19.06 -9.44 -20.35
CA LEU A 151 20.23 -8.76 -19.78
C LEU A 151 20.04 -8.28 -18.33
N GLY A 152 19.24 -8.96 -17.52
CA GLY A 152 19.08 -8.65 -16.10
C GLY A 152 17.87 -7.77 -15.75
N SER A 153 16.87 -7.69 -16.64
CA SER A 153 15.76 -6.73 -16.52
C SER A 153 14.61 -7.16 -15.63
N ASN A 154 14.55 -8.44 -15.25
CA ASN A 154 13.48 -9.08 -14.49
C ASN A 154 12.11 -8.34 -14.49
N PRO A 155 11.31 -8.50 -15.56
CA PRO A 155 10.11 -7.69 -15.75
C PRO A 155 9.03 -7.93 -14.69
N ALA A 156 8.94 -9.14 -14.10
CA ALA A 156 7.98 -9.44 -13.04
C ALA A 156 8.24 -8.56 -11.80
N ALA A 157 9.50 -8.50 -11.37
CA ALA A 157 9.91 -7.64 -10.26
C ALA A 157 9.81 -6.15 -10.64
N ALA A 158 10.34 -5.75 -11.80
CA ALA A 158 10.42 -4.34 -12.22
C ALA A 158 9.05 -3.68 -12.49
N SER A 159 8.11 -4.43 -13.07
CA SER A 159 6.77 -3.92 -13.45
C SER A 159 5.70 -4.25 -12.42
N GLY A 160 5.91 -5.25 -11.56
CA GLY A 160 5.02 -5.61 -10.45
C GLY A 160 5.51 -5.00 -9.13
N CYS A 161 6.34 -5.74 -8.42
CA CYS A 161 6.75 -5.43 -7.04
C CYS A 161 7.38 -4.03 -6.90
N TRP A 162 8.29 -3.66 -7.80
CA TRP A 162 9.08 -2.42 -7.69
C TRP A 162 8.23 -1.18 -7.92
N GLN A 163 7.13 -1.28 -8.67
CA GLN A 163 6.23 -0.15 -8.90
C GLN A 163 5.50 0.27 -7.62
N CYS A 164 5.35 -0.64 -6.65
CA CYS A 164 4.77 -0.38 -5.34
C CYS A 164 5.87 -0.13 -4.28
N HIS A 165 6.83 -1.06 -4.14
CA HIS A 165 7.84 -1.01 -3.08
C HIS A 165 8.99 -0.03 -3.35
N GLY A 166 9.40 0.09 -4.61
CA GLY A 166 10.55 0.86 -5.04
C GLY A 166 11.72 -0.01 -5.48
N SER A 167 12.56 0.53 -6.36
CA SER A 167 13.82 -0.04 -6.83
C SER A 167 15.00 0.81 -6.36
N SER A 168 16.22 0.27 -6.47
CA SER A 168 17.43 1.12 -6.41
C SER A 168 17.66 1.74 -7.77
N VAL A 169 17.49 3.05 -7.88
CA VAL A 169 17.67 3.78 -9.15
C VAL A 169 19.11 3.66 -9.61
N ALA A 170 19.31 3.25 -10.86
CA ALA A 170 20.62 3.14 -11.48
C ALA A 170 20.72 4.00 -12.74
N LEU A 171 21.94 4.45 -13.01
CA LEU A 171 22.31 5.09 -14.27
C LEU A 171 22.94 4.06 -15.21
N LEU A 172 22.65 4.19 -16.50
CA LEU A 172 23.26 3.38 -17.53
C LEU A 172 24.72 3.80 -17.70
N LYS A 173 25.63 2.83 -17.60
CA LYS A 173 27.07 3.02 -17.74
C LYS A 173 27.60 2.39 -19.03
N ASP A 174 28.67 2.95 -19.58
CA ASP A 174 29.43 2.34 -20.67
C ASP A 174 30.40 1.27 -20.16
N GLU A 175 31.15 0.65 -21.08
CA GLU A 175 32.13 -0.41 -20.76
C GLU A 175 33.27 0.07 -19.85
N THR A 176 33.50 1.39 -19.77
CA THR A 176 34.50 1.99 -18.88
C THR A 176 33.95 2.35 -17.50
N GLY A 177 32.64 2.14 -17.29
CA GLY A 177 31.95 2.48 -16.05
C GLY A 177 31.49 3.94 -15.98
N LYS A 178 31.63 4.73 -17.05
CA LYS A 178 31.18 6.13 -17.10
C LYS A 178 29.70 6.20 -17.42
N VAL A 179 28.99 7.16 -16.80
CA VAL A 179 27.56 7.39 -17.05
C VAL A 179 27.34 7.79 -18.51
N LYS A 180 26.49 7.05 -19.21
CA LYS A 180 26.05 7.37 -20.56
C LYS A 180 25.10 8.56 -20.51
N LYS A 181 25.25 9.47 -21.48
CA LYS A 181 24.42 10.65 -21.64
C LYS A 181 23.79 10.65 -23.02
N ASN A 182 22.60 11.23 -23.17
CA ASN A 182 22.02 11.45 -24.50
C ASN A 182 22.72 12.62 -25.21
N GLU A 183 22.27 12.94 -26.43
CA GLU A 183 22.78 14.04 -27.26
C GLU A 183 22.71 15.42 -26.57
N ASN A 184 21.80 15.60 -25.61
CA ASN A 184 21.63 16.83 -24.83
C ASN A 184 22.40 16.81 -23.51
N GLY A 185 23.29 15.84 -23.29
CA GLY A 185 24.09 15.72 -22.06
C GLY A 185 23.32 15.20 -20.84
N ILE A 186 22.09 14.74 -21.01
CA ILE A 186 21.23 14.22 -19.93
C ILE A 186 21.66 12.78 -19.59
N PRO A 187 21.93 12.45 -18.33
CA PRO A 187 22.23 11.08 -17.90
C PRO A 187 21.12 10.11 -18.28
N LEU A 188 21.51 8.96 -18.82
CA LEU A 188 20.59 7.88 -19.13
C LEU A 188 20.38 7.01 -17.89
N PHE A 189 19.13 6.83 -17.48
CA PHE A 189 18.76 5.89 -16.43
C PHE A 189 18.72 4.46 -16.96
N ASP A 190 19.06 3.50 -16.12
CA ASP A 190 18.94 2.07 -16.45
C ASP A 190 17.47 1.68 -16.42
N SER A 191 16.94 1.24 -17.58
CA SER A 191 15.54 0.85 -17.76
C SER A 191 15.11 -0.31 -16.89
N LYS A 192 16.07 -1.06 -16.32
CA LYS A 192 15.78 -2.11 -15.33
C LYS A 192 15.21 -1.52 -14.05
N THR A 193 15.64 -0.32 -13.69
CA THR A 193 15.33 0.29 -12.38
C THR A 193 14.47 1.55 -12.48
N TRP A 194 14.28 2.09 -13.69
CA TRP A 194 13.55 3.34 -13.96
C TRP A 194 12.69 3.22 -15.23
N PRO A 195 11.46 3.77 -15.29
CA PRO A 195 10.81 4.64 -14.32
C PRO A 195 10.29 3.92 -13.06
N ASN A 196 10.38 4.61 -11.91
CA ASN A 196 9.93 4.07 -10.64
C ASN A 196 9.31 5.14 -9.72
N THR A 197 8.12 4.85 -9.20
CA THR A 197 7.42 5.66 -8.19
C THR A 197 7.05 4.85 -6.96
N GLY A 198 7.75 3.73 -6.72
CA GLY A 198 7.53 2.93 -5.53
C GLY A 198 7.89 3.70 -4.27
N ILE A 199 7.13 3.48 -3.20
CA ILE A 199 7.13 4.35 -2.02
C ILE A 199 8.51 4.39 -1.35
N GLY A 200 9.24 3.29 -1.32
CA GLY A 200 10.57 3.14 -0.72
C GLY A 200 11.72 3.07 -1.73
N ARG A 201 11.58 3.73 -2.89
CA ARG A 201 12.64 3.85 -3.90
C ARG A 201 13.96 4.33 -3.27
N VAL A 202 15.08 3.70 -3.62
CA VAL A 202 16.42 4.16 -3.21
C VAL A 202 16.97 5.08 -4.30
N ASN A 203 17.24 6.33 -3.92
CA ASN A 203 17.69 7.38 -4.82
C ASN A 203 19.21 7.40 -4.95
N LEU A 204 19.71 8.08 -6.00
CA LEU A 204 21.15 8.17 -6.30
C LEU A 204 21.95 8.95 -5.24
N ASP A 205 21.29 9.84 -4.51
CA ASP A 205 21.85 10.58 -3.38
C ASP A 205 21.87 9.74 -2.07
N GLY A 206 21.39 8.50 -2.12
CA GLY A 206 21.28 7.57 -0.98
C GLY A 206 20.05 7.80 -0.10
N SER A 207 19.20 8.79 -0.39
CA SER A 207 17.92 8.93 0.29
C SER A 207 16.96 7.80 -0.08
N LYS A 208 16.06 7.46 0.84
CA LYS A 208 15.01 6.46 0.63
C LYS A 208 13.66 7.15 0.54
N GLY A 209 12.91 6.86 -0.49
CA GLY A 209 11.56 7.36 -0.68
C GLY A 209 11.28 7.95 -2.05
N SER A 210 10.00 7.94 -2.41
CA SER A 210 9.45 8.79 -3.45
C SER A 210 8.31 9.63 -2.88
N CYS A 211 8.56 10.90 -2.55
CA CYS A 211 7.53 11.83 -2.06
C CYS A 211 6.39 12.04 -3.06
N ALA A 212 6.62 11.78 -4.34
CA ALA A 212 5.60 11.83 -5.39
C ALA A 212 4.74 10.56 -5.48
N ALA A 213 4.82 9.62 -4.52
CA ALA A 213 4.02 8.39 -4.55
C ALA A 213 2.54 8.62 -4.19
N CYS A 214 2.23 9.67 -3.41
CA CYS A 214 0.86 9.96 -2.97
C CYS A 214 0.25 11.25 -3.55
N HIS A 215 1.07 12.28 -3.71
CA HIS A 215 0.69 13.53 -4.36
C HIS A 215 1.63 13.74 -5.56
N ASN A 216 1.15 13.35 -6.73
CA ASN A 216 1.98 13.16 -7.90
C ASN A 216 2.60 14.48 -8.38
N ARG A 217 3.82 14.38 -8.91
CA ARG A 217 4.41 15.46 -9.69
C ARG A 217 3.57 15.70 -10.97
N HIS A 218 3.45 16.92 -11.50
CA HIS A 218 3.98 18.18 -10.98
C HIS A 218 2.91 19.06 -10.31
N SER A 219 1.70 18.52 -10.07
CA SER A 219 0.65 19.25 -9.38
C SER A 219 0.79 19.22 -7.85
N PHE A 220 1.42 18.18 -7.30
CA PHE A 220 1.64 17.97 -5.86
C PHE A 220 0.37 18.24 -5.02
N SER A 221 -0.77 17.74 -5.51
CA SER A 221 -2.09 18.04 -4.95
C SER A 221 -2.34 17.31 -3.63
N VAL A 222 -2.61 18.05 -2.56
CA VAL A 222 -3.04 17.49 -1.28
C VAL A 222 -4.43 16.83 -1.37
N GLU A 223 -5.31 17.33 -2.24
CA GLU A 223 -6.60 16.70 -2.51
C GLU A 223 -6.41 15.29 -3.08
N GLN A 224 -5.43 15.10 -3.97
CA GLN A 224 -5.09 13.76 -4.48
C GLN A 224 -4.57 12.85 -3.36
N ALA A 225 -3.71 13.37 -2.48
CA ALA A 225 -3.17 12.59 -1.36
C ALA A 225 -4.26 12.16 -0.35
N ARG A 226 -5.34 12.95 -0.22
CA ARG A 226 -6.45 12.68 0.70
C ARG A 226 -7.48 11.69 0.15
N GLN A 227 -7.44 11.42 -1.16
CA GLN A 227 -8.36 10.51 -1.82
C GLN A 227 -7.94 9.05 -1.65
N PRO A 228 -8.87 8.14 -1.25
CA PRO A 228 -8.59 6.71 -1.11
C PRO A 228 -7.96 6.08 -2.35
N GLU A 229 -8.42 6.48 -3.54
CA GLU A 229 -8.03 5.90 -4.83
C GLU A 229 -6.51 5.97 -5.07
N ASN A 230 -5.84 6.97 -4.49
CA ASN A 230 -4.40 7.08 -4.59
C ASN A 230 -3.66 5.98 -3.80
N CYS A 231 -4.19 5.56 -2.65
CA CYS A 231 -3.64 4.44 -1.88
C CYS A 231 -3.82 3.12 -2.63
N GLY A 232 -4.94 2.98 -3.36
CA GLY A 232 -5.30 1.81 -4.16
C GLY A 232 -4.35 1.49 -5.32
N LYS A 233 -3.34 2.32 -5.62
CA LYS A 233 -2.23 1.91 -6.52
C LYS A 233 -1.43 0.73 -5.97
N CYS A 234 -1.28 0.66 -4.64
CA CYS A 234 -0.41 -0.33 -3.97
C CYS A 234 -1.17 -1.17 -2.93
N HIS A 235 -2.20 -0.60 -2.29
CA HIS A 235 -2.98 -1.22 -1.22
C HIS A 235 -4.24 -1.89 -1.78
N LEU A 236 -4.04 -2.93 -2.57
CA LEU A 236 -5.08 -3.68 -3.29
C LEU A 236 -4.69 -5.15 -3.44
N GLY A 237 -5.58 -5.94 -4.04
CA GLY A 237 -5.26 -7.28 -4.50
C GLY A 237 -5.34 -8.37 -3.41
N PRO A 238 -4.88 -9.58 -3.70
CA PRO A 238 -5.26 -10.78 -2.94
C PRO A 238 -4.67 -10.86 -1.53
N ASP A 239 -3.55 -10.20 -1.27
CA ASP A 239 -2.81 -10.30 -0.03
C ASP A 239 -3.02 -9.12 0.91
N HIS A 240 -3.39 -7.96 0.39
CA HIS A 240 -3.75 -6.80 1.19
C HIS A 240 -4.76 -5.91 0.48
N PRO A 241 -6.04 -6.34 0.38
CA PRO A 241 -7.09 -5.66 -0.38
C PRO A 241 -7.67 -4.44 0.37
N GLN A 242 -6.82 -3.53 0.87
CA GLN A 242 -7.34 -2.44 1.70
C GLN A 242 -8.24 -1.48 0.92
N GLN A 243 -8.00 -1.27 -0.37
CA GLN A 243 -8.87 -0.47 -1.23
C GLN A 243 -10.25 -1.11 -1.39
N GLU A 244 -10.31 -2.42 -1.64
CA GLU A 244 -11.55 -3.15 -1.83
C GLU A 244 -12.34 -3.25 -0.52
N ILE A 245 -11.64 -3.50 0.60
CA ILE A 245 -12.19 -3.46 1.95
C ILE A 245 -12.78 -2.08 2.26
N TYR A 246 -12.05 -1.00 1.98
CA TYR A 246 -12.55 0.35 2.19
C TYR A 246 -13.80 0.63 1.37
N ASN A 247 -13.79 0.24 0.08
CA ASN A 247 -14.91 0.45 -0.84
C ASN A 247 -16.18 -0.32 -0.40
N GLU A 248 -16.03 -1.52 0.17
CA GLU A 248 -17.15 -2.30 0.71
C GLU A 248 -17.71 -1.67 2.01
N SER A 249 -16.83 -1.09 2.82
CA SER A 249 -17.21 -0.55 4.13
C SER A 249 -18.20 0.62 4.04
N LYS A 250 -18.96 0.86 5.12
CA LYS A 250 -19.81 2.05 5.23
C LYS A 250 -19.03 3.37 5.15
N HIS A 251 -17.77 3.37 5.54
CA HIS A 251 -16.91 4.55 5.40
C HIS A 251 -16.65 4.89 3.94
N GLY A 252 -16.28 3.91 3.10
CA GLY A 252 -16.08 4.12 1.68
C GLY A 252 -17.37 4.51 0.96
N ILE A 253 -18.48 3.81 1.25
CA ILE A 253 -19.80 4.16 0.70
C ILE A 253 -20.17 5.62 1.02
N ASN A 254 -19.99 6.05 2.27
CA ASN A 254 -20.27 7.43 2.68
C ASN A 254 -19.34 8.44 2.01
N PHE A 255 -18.05 8.12 1.84
CA PHE A 255 -17.12 8.99 1.15
C PHE A 255 -17.55 9.25 -0.29
N PHE A 256 -17.90 8.20 -1.05
CA PHE A 256 -18.36 8.36 -2.42
C PHE A 256 -19.70 9.12 -2.50
N ALA A 257 -20.61 8.87 -1.56
CA ALA A 257 -21.91 9.56 -1.52
C ALA A 257 -21.80 11.04 -1.13
N HIS A 258 -20.74 11.45 -0.44
CA HIS A 258 -20.61 12.77 0.18
C HIS A 258 -19.24 13.44 -0.07
N LYS A 259 -18.59 13.10 -1.18
CA LYS A 259 -17.24 13.60 -1.53
C LYS A 259 -17.18 15.13 -1.60
N ASP A 260 -18.25 15.77 -2.05
CA ASP A 260 -18.41 17.22 -2.10
C ASP A 260 -18.39 17.90 -0.71
N LYS A 261 -18.74 17.15 0.34
CA LYS A 261 -18.74 17.63 1.73
C LYS A 261 -17.43 17.37 2.47
N MET A 262 -16.47 16.73 1.82
CA MET A 262 -15.20 16.35 2.45
C MET A 262 -14.18 17.47 2.50
N ASN A 263 -14.39 18.59 1.79
CA ASN A 263 -13.47 19.74 1.78
C ASN A 263 -12.01 19.36 1.46
N LEU A 264 -11.82 18.46 0.48
CA LEU A 264 -10.54 17.80 0.20
C LEU A 264 -9.41 18.76 -0.20
N THR A 265 -9.74 19.97 -0.68
CA THR A 265 -8.79 20.99 -1.14
C THR A 265 -8.31 21.94 -0.04
N SER A 266 -8.87 21.86 1.17
CA SER A 266 -8.60 22.83 2.24
C SER A 266 -7.17 22.74 2.80
N ASP A 267 -6.57 23.88 3.13
CA ASP A 267 -5.25 23.94 3.79
C ASP A 267 -5.28 23.27 5.18
N LYS A 268 -6.39 23.43 5.90
CA LYS A 268 -6.67 22.74 7.17
C LYS A 268 -7.69 21.63 6.95
N TRP A 269 -7.36 20.42 7.39
CA TRP A 269 -8.18 19.23 7.15
C TRP A 269 -8.17 18.30 8.36
N VAL A 270 -8.90 18.74 9.38
CA VAL A 270 -9.01 18.10 10.69
C VAL A 270 -10.39 17.43 10.78
N VAL A 271 -10.39 16.10 10.95
CA VAL A 271 -11.65 15.35 11.11
C VAL A 271 -12.35 15.77 12.41
N GLY A 272 -13.67 15.95 12.35
CA GLY A 272 -14.48 16.46 13.47
C GLY A 272 -14.54 18.00 13.56
N VAL A 273 -13.72 18.71 12.78
CA VAL A 273 -13.72 20.18 12.72
C VAL A 273 -14.03 20.66 11.30
N ASP A 274 -13.21 20.27 10.33
CA ASP A 274 -13.31 20.73 8.94
C ASP A 274 -14.21 19.83 8.08
N TYR A 275 -14.37 18.56 8.48
CA TYR A 275 -15.26 17.59 7.83
C TYR A 275 -15.66 16.47 8.81
N ASN A 276 -16.82 15.86 8.55
CA ASN A 276 -17.35 14.74 9.32
C ASN A 276 -18.20 13.76 8.47
N ALA A 277 -18.25 13.94 7.15
CA ALA A 277 -19.14 13.15 6.30
C ALA A 277 -18.70 11.68 6.16
N ALA A 278 -17.40 11.45 6.07
CA ALA A 278 -16.79 10.12 6.03
C ALA A 278 -15.29 10.22 6.37
N PRO A 279 -14.63 9.13 6.78
CA PRO A 279 -13.16 9.06 6.79
C PRO A 279 -12.62 8.51 5.46
N THR A 280 -11.39 8.90 5.10
CA THR A 280 -10.58 8.28 4.04
C THR A 280 -9.39 7.53 4.64
N CYS A 281 -8.60 6.84 3.80
CA CYS A 281 -7.32 6.25 4.21
C CYS A 281 -6.42 7.30 4.90
N ALA A 282 -6.33 8.49 4.30
CA ALA A 282 -5.56 9.60 4.85
C ALA A 282 -6.15 10.13 6.16
N THR A 283 -7.48 10.19 6.31
CA THR A 283 -8.12 10.58 7.59
C THR A 283 -7.62 9.69 8.73
N CYS A 284 -7.66 8.37 8.54
CA CYS A 284 -7.33 7.40 9.56
C CYS A 284 -5.84 7.33 9.87
N HIS A 285 -4.98 7.33 8.85
CA HIS A 285 -3.57 6.98 9.01
C HIS A 285 -2.60 8.16 9.07
N ILE A 286 -2.97 9.34 8.58
CA ILE A 286 -2.01 10.44 8.33
C ILE A 286 -2.53 11.76 8.92
N SER A 287 -3.79 12.09 8.66
CA SER A 287 -4.38 13.43 8.86
C SER A 287 -4.64 13.74 10.33
N ALA A 288 -4.69 15.04 10.64
CA ALA A 288 -4.86 15.53 12.00
C ALA A 288 -6.25 15.25 12.59
N THR A 289 -6.30 15.14 13.91
CA THR A 289 -7.50 15.33 14.75
C THR A 289 -7.32 16.60 15.59
N PRO A 290 -8.32 17.09 16.35
CA PRO A 290 -8.15 18.27 17.21
C PRO A 290 -6.96 18.15 18.17
N ASP A 291 -6.68 16.94 18.64
CA ASP A 291 -5.67 16.66 19.67
C ASP A 291 -4.42 15.97 19.12
N MET A 292 -4.34 15.71 17.82
CA MET A 292 -3.21 14.98 17.21
C MET A 292 -2.83 15.61 15.85
N PRO A 293 -1.56 15.99 15.65
CA PRO A 293 -1.12 16.60 14.40
C PRO A 293 -1.08 15.59 13.25
N ILE A 294 -0.92 16.12 12.03
CA ILE A 294 -0.57 15.33 10.85
C ILE A 294 0.82 14.69 11.02
N THR A 295 0.99 13.48 10.51
CA THR A 295 2.26 12.72 10.47
C THR A 295 2.47 12.09 9.09
N HIS A 296 3.71 12.01 8.61
CA HIS A 296 4.08 11.20 7.44
C HIS A 296 4.62 9.80 7.79
N ASP A 297 4.60 9.41 9.07
CA ASP A 297 4.78 8.00 9.48
C ASP A 297 3.42 7.32 9.65
N VAL A 298 2.97 6.61 8.62
CA VAL A 298 1.70 5.86 8.62
C VAL A 298 1.65 4.76 9.69
N GLY A 299 2.80 4.38 10.26
CA GLY A 299 2.91 3.41 11.33
C GLY A 299 2.35 3.92 12.66
N ASP A 300 2.27 5.25 12.87
CA ASP A 300 1.94 5.92 14.15
C ASP A 300 0.59 5.56 14.77
N ARG A 301 -0.26 4.89 14.01
CA ARG A 301 -1.62 4.49 14.41
C ARG A 301 -1.88 2.99 14.26
N ILE A 302 -0.85 2.19 14.00
CA ILE A 302 -0.96 0.75 13.79
C ILE A 302 -0.68 0.01 15.11
N SER A 303 -1.62 -0.80 15.59
CA SER A 303 -1.43 -1.61 16.81
C SER A 303 -1.02 -3.07 16.54
N TRP A 304 -1.43 -3.60 15.38
CA TRP A 304 -1.12 -4.96 14.92
C TRP A 304 -0.32 -4.91 13.62
N THR A 305 0.71 -5.73 13.51
CA THR A 305 1.22 -6.14 12.19
C THR A 305 0.43 -7.36 11.73
N LEU A 306 -0.35 -7.19 10.66
CA LEU A 306 -1.18 -8.24 10.07
C LEU A 306 -0.47 -8.99 8.92
N ARG A 307 0.71 -8.50 8.52
CA ARG A 307 1.54 -9.08 7.46
C ARG A 307 2.02 -10.52 7.74
N PRO A 308 2.57 -10.86 8.93
CA PRO A 308 3.20 -12.16 9.14
C PRO A 308 2.19 -13.33 9.24
N PRO A 309 2.67 -14.60 9.12
CA PRO A 309 1.81 -15.77 9.28
C PRO A 309 1.08 -15.86 10.61
N VAL A 310 1.67 -15.32 11.67
CA VAL A 310 1.03 -15.12 12.98
C VAL A 310 1.14 -13.64 13.32
N SER A 311 -0.01 -12.97 13.45
CA SER A 311 -0.05 -11.53 13.71
C SER A 311 0.50 -11.21 15.10
N GLN A 312 1.24 -10.11 15.19
CA GLN A 312 1.87 -9.65 16.43
C GLN A 312 1.57 -8.17 16.67
N LYS A 313 1.74 -7.71 17.90
CA LYS A 313 1.77 -6.26 18.17
C LYS A 313 2.92 -5.63 17.38
N VAL A 314 2.66 -4.47 16.77
CA VAL A 314 3.60 -3.88 15.79
C VAL A 314 5.00 -3.64 16.38
N ASP A 315 5.07 -3.44 17.69
CA ASP A 315 6.27 -3.08 18.41
C ASP A 315 7.05 -4.30 18.96
N ALA A 316 6.51 -5.51 18.79
CA ALA A 316 7.09 -6.75 19.33
C ALA A 316 8.49 -7.06 18.74
N SER A 317 8.65 -6.92 17.42
CA SER A 317 9.94 -7.15 16.76
C SER A 317 11.00 -6.15 17.22
N LEU A 318 10.62 -4.87 17.35
CA LEU A 318 11.51 -3.82 17.80
C LEU A 318 11.93 -4.04 19.27
N LYS A 319 10.98 -4.39 20.15
CA LYS A 319 11.29 -4.76 21.55
C LYS A 319 12.28 -5.92 21.61
N SER A 320 12.02 -7.01 20.89
CA SER A 320 12.93 -8.16 20.84
C SER A 320 14.33 -7.80 20.33
N LYS A 321 14.44 -6.90 19.35
CA LYS A 321 15.73 -6.40 18.86
C LYS A 321 16.50 -5.67 19.96
N TYR A 322 15.87 -4.76 20.70
CA TYR A 322 16.53 -4.01 21.78
C TYR A 322 16.93 -4.91 22.95
N GLU A 323 16.08 -5.87 23.31
CA GLU A 323 16.38 -6.90 24.31
C GLU A 323 17.62 -7.72 23.93
N LYS A 324 17.68 -8.23 22.69
CA LYS A 324 18.85 -8.98 22.17
C LYS A 324 20.13 -8.15 22.17
N LEU A 325 20.01 -6.86 21.82
CA LEU A 325 21.13 -5.90 21.86
C LEU A 325 21.50 -5.46 23.27
N LYS A 326 20.73 -5.86 24.30
CA LYS A 326 20.86 -5.39 25.69
C LYS A 326 20.88 -3.86 25.79
N LYS A 327 20.08 -3.19 24.95
CA LYS A 327 19.94 -1.74 24.92
C LYS A 327 18.55 -1.34 25.44
N PRO A 328 18.42 -0.24 26.19
CA PRO A 328 17.10 0.27 26.56
C PRO A 328 16.34 0.69 25.30
N LEU A 329 15.01 0.62 25.36
CA LEU A 329 14.18 1.22 24.33
C LEU A 329 14.45 2.73 24.23
N PRO A 330 14.33 3.34 23.04
CA PRO A 330 14.45 4.79 22.88
C PRO A 330 13.46 5.53 23.79
N GLU A 331 13.84 6.72 24.25
CA GLU A 331 12.97 7.56 25.10
C GLU A 331 11.64 7.90 24.41
N ASN A 332 11.68 8.10 23.10
CA ASN A 332 10.52 8.36 22.24
C ASN A 332 9.89 7.09 21.65
N PHE A 333 10.06 5.93 22.30
CA PHE A 333 9.50 4.68 21.81
C PHE A 333 7.97 4.70 21.80
N LEU A 334 7.39 4.55 20.61
CA LEU A 334 5.95 4.56 20.41
C LEU A 334 5.37 3.14 20.49
N SER A 335 4.81 2.80 21.66
CA SER A 335 4.20 1.50 21.98
C SER A 335 2.94 1.18 21.17
N TRP A 336 2.59 -0.10 21.03
CA TRP A 336 1.34 -0.49 20.36
C TRP A 336 0.10 0.05 21.07
N GLU A 337 0.14 0.21 22.40
CA GLU A 337 -0.94 0.79 23.19
C GLU A 337 -1.15 2.27 22.85
N THR A 338 -0.06 3.03 22.73
CA THR A 338 -0.12 4.43 22.30
C THR A 338 -0.63 4.52 20.86
N ARG A 339 -0.14 3.68 19.95
CA ARG A 339 -0.63 3.63 18.55
C ARG A 339 -2.12 3.29 18.48
N ARG A 340 -2.61 2.35 19.32
CA ARG A 340 -4.04 2.04 19.48
C ARG A 340 -4.83 3.25 19.94
N LYS A 341 -4.36 3.97 20.96
CA LYS A 341 -5.00 5.21 21.45
C LYS A 341 -5.05 6.29 20.37
N ASN A 342 -3.98 6.44 19.60
CA ASN A 342 -3.94 7.39 18.48
C ASN A 342 -5.01 7.07 17.43
N MET A 343 -5.20 5.80 17.05
CA MET A 343 -6.28 5.42 16.14
C MET A 343 -7.67 5.59 16.78
N GLN A 344 -7.83 5.22 18.05
CA GLN A 344 -9.09 5.43 18.79
C GLN A 344 -9.49 6.90 18.85
N ASN A 345 -8.52 7.82 19.01
CA ASN A 345 -8.76 9.27 18.93
C ASN A 345 -9.40 9.64 17.59
N VAL A 346 -8.91 9.11 16.47
CA VAL A 346 -9.55 9.33 15.16
C VAL A 346 -11.00 8.83 15.15
N CYS A 347 -11.25 7.62 15.65
CA CYS A 347 -12.59 7.05 15.71
C CYS A 347 -13.55 7.92 16.55
N SER A 348 -13.05 8.47 17.67
CA SER A 348 -13.83 9.29 18.60
C SER A 348 -14.27 10.64 18.05
N GLN A 349 -13.76 11.06 16.89
CA GLN A 349 -14.24 12.27 16.22
C GLN A 349 -15.65 12.09 15.61
N CYS A 350 -16.14 10.85 15.50
CA CYS A 350 -17.46 10.54 14.96
C CYS A 350 -18.24 9.48 15.76
N HIS A 351 -17.57 8.64 16.55
CA HIS A 351 -18.18 7.52 17.26
C HIS A 351 -18.09 7.65 18.78
N THR A 352 -19.08 7.09 19.47
CA THR A 352 -19.08 6.99 20.93
C THR A 352 -18.01 6.01 21.42
N SER A 353 -17.53 6.21 22.64
CA SER A 353 -16.52 5.34 23.28
C SER A 353 -16.93 3.86 23.30
N ASN A 354 -18.20 3.56 23.57
CA ASN A 354 -18.71 2.19 23.59
C ASN A 354 -18.61 1.53 22.21
N PHE A 355 -19.03 2.23 21.14
CA PHE A 355 -18.93 1.71 19.78
C PHE A 355 -17.46 1.41 19.41
N VAL A 356 -16.55 2.32 19.75
CA VAL A 356 -15.11 2.13 19.49
C VAL A 356 -14.56 0.94 20.27
N ALA A 357 -14.92 0.79 21.55
CA ALA A 357 -14.50 -0.33 22.38
C ALA A 357 -15.02 -1.68 21.84
N ASP A 358 -16.29 -1.75 21.47
CA ASP A 358 -16.93 -2.94 20.93
C ASP A 358 -16.31 -3.34 19.58
N PHE A 359 -16.03 -2.37 18.70
CA PHE A 359 -15.31 -2.61 17.45
C PHE A 359 -13.94 -3.25 17.71
N TYR A 360 -13.14 -2.67 18.61
CA TYR A 360 -11.81 -3.20 18.89
C TYR A 360 -11.84 -4.57 19.56
N SER A 361 -12.85 -4.85 20.39
CA SER A 361 -13.09 -6.20 20.92
C SER A 361 -13.32 -7.21 19.80
N GLN A 362 -14.19 -6.91 18.84
CA GLN A 362 -14.44 -7.77 17.69
C GLN A 362 -13.20 -7.95 16.80
N TYR A 363 -12.50 -6.86 16.51
CA TYR A 363 -11.28 -6.90 15.70
C TYR A 363 -10.18 -7.73 16.38
N ASP A 364 -9.91 -7.49 17.66
CA ASP A 364 -8.89 -8.24 18.40
C ASP A 364 -9.25 -9.73 18.48
N ASN A 365 -10.54 -10.07 18.71
CA ASN A 365 -11.02 -11.46 18.70
C ASN A 365 -10.85 -12.14 17.33
N GLN A 366 -11.05 -11.45 16.22
CA GLN A 366 -10.83 -12.03 14.89
C GLN A 366 -9.34 -12.30 14.64
N VAL A 367 -8.45 -11.40 15.08
CA VAL A 367 -7.00 -11.59 14.96
C VAL A 367 -6.51 -12.76 15.82
N THR A 368 -6.97 -12.84 17.07
CA THR A 368 -6.60 -13.95 17.97
C THR A 368 -7.19 -15.28 17.51
N MET A 369 -8.45 -15.32 17.08
CA MET A 369 -9.06 -16.53 16.52
C MET A 369 -8.27 -17.03 15.31
N TYR A 370 -7.89 -16.15 14.37
CA TYR A 370 -7.02 -16.54 13.27
C TYR A 370 -5.69 -17.12 13.77
N ASN A 371 -5.01 -16.41 14.68
CA ASN A 371 -3.69 -16.80 15.17
C ASN A 371 -3.74 -18.17 15.85
N ASP A 372 -4.74 -18.39 16.69
CA ASP A 372 -4.85 -19.57 17.54
C ASP A 372 -5.36 -20.78 16.73
N LYS A 373 -6.33 -20.56 15.84
CA LYS A 373 -6.96 -21.62 15.05
C LYS A 373 -6.15 -21.99 13.80
N TYR A 374 -5.56 -21.04 13.11
CA TYR A 374 -4.94 -21.31 11.79
C TYR A 374 -3.47 -20.95 11.74
N GLY A 375 -3.12 -19.69 12.05
CA GLY A 375 -1.76 -19.18 11.86
C GLY A 375 -0.71 -19.99 12.62
N THR A 376 -0.89 -20.17 13.92
CA THR A 376 0.06 -20.86 14.79
C THR A 376 0.12 -22.37 14.50
N PRO A 377 -1.01 -23.11 14.44
CA PRO A 377 -0.98 -24.54 14.13
C PRO A 377 -0.38 -24.85 12.75
N ALA A 378 -0.77 -24.12 11.70
CA ALA A 378 -0.26 -24.34 10.35
C ALA A 378 1.25 -24.04 10.28
N THR A 379 1.70 -22.95 10.89
CA THR A 379 3.13 -22.58 10.92
C THR A 379 3.96 -23.60 11.71
N LYS A 380 3.44 -24.11 12.84
CA LYS A 380 4.10 -25.15 13.65
C LYS A 380 4.34 -26.41 12.82
N ILE A 381 3.30 -26.93 12.17
CA ILE A 381 3.41 -28.18 11.42
C ILE A 381 4.21 -28.03 10.13
N TYR A 382 4.07 -26.91 9.40
CA TYR A 382 4.87 -26.60 8.23
C TYR A 382 6.37 -26.58 8.56
N ASN A 383 6.76 -25.87 9.62
CA ASN A 383 8.14 -25.81 10.07
C ASN A 383 8.66 -27.17 10.55
N LEU A 384 7.82 -27.97 11.20
CA LEU A 384 8.17 -29.33 11.62
C LEU A 384 8.48 -30.22 10.39
N ILE A 385 7.65 -30.15 9.35
CA ILE A 385 7.85 -30.91 8.11
C ILE A 385 9.18 -30.50 7.44
N LYS A 386 9.49 -29.20 7.35
CA LYS A 386 10.79 -28.72 6.84
C LYS A 386 11.96 -29.18 7.72
N THR A 387 11.82 -29.12 9.04
CA THR A 387 12.88 -29.53 9.99
C THR A 387 13.18 -31.02 9.91
N GLU A 388 12.15 -31.84 9.72
CA GLU A 388 12.30 -33.28 9.49
C GLU A 388 12.76 -33.60 8.06
N GLY A 389 12.96 -32.58 7.20
CA GLY A 389 13.42 -32.72 5.82
C GLY A 389 12.44 -33.53 4.96
N LEU A 390 11.14 -33.46 5.25
CA LEU A 390 10.09 -34.15 4.50
C LEU A 390 9.59 -33.36 3.29
N LEU A 391 10.05 -32.11 3.17
CA LEU A 391 10.02 -31.33 1.93
C LEU A 391 11.44 -31.21 1.37
N THR A 392 11.55 -30.84 0.10
CA THR A 392 12.84 -30.49 -0.49
C THR A 392 13.40 -29.20 0.13
N ALA A 393 14.66 -28.88 -0.22
CA ALA A 393 15.28 -27.63 0.17
C ALA A 393 14.94 -26.46 -0.78
N ILE A 394 14.23 -26.73 -1.87
CA ILE A 394 13.83 -25.74 -2.87
C ILE A 394 12.51 -25.15 -2.40
N ASP A 395 12.41 -23.81 -2.33
CA ASP A 395 11.15 -23.17 -1.97
C ASP A 395 10.20 -23.11 -3.18
N PHE A 396 8.92 -23.32 -2.91
CA PHE A 396 7.80 -23.30 -3.86
C PHE A 396 7.84 -24.41 -4.93
N ASP A 397 8.51 -25.54 -4.65
CA ASP A 397 8.52 -26.69 -5.56
C ASP A 397 7.51 -27.80 -5.17
N GLU A 398 6.89 -27.68 -4.00
CA GLU A 398 5.90 -28.64 -3.49
C GLU A 398 4.55 -27.97 -3.13
N GLU A 399 3.45 -28.70 -3.33
CA GLU A 399 2.08 -28.17 -3.18
C GLU A 399 1.79 -27.60 -1.79
N LEU A 400 2.31 -28.24 -0.73
CA LEU A 400 2.11 -27.80 0.65
C LEU A 400 2.65 -26.38 0.87
N GLU A 401 3.74 -26.01 0.21
CA GLU A 401 4.34 -24.68 0.35
C GLU A 401 3.43 -23.61 -0.22
N TRP A 402 2.82 -23.87 -1.38
CA TRP A 402 1.81 -23.00 -1.97
C TRP A 402 0.54 -22.92 -1.12
N SER A 403 0.01 -24.04 -0.65
CA SER A 403 -1.17 -24.07 0.22
C SER A 403 -0.94 -23.30 1.52
N TYR A 404 0.23 -23.50 2.16
CA TYR A 404 0.61 -22.75 3.35
C TYR A 404 0.74 -21.26 3.04
N TYR A 405 1.40 -20.90 1.93
CA TYR A 405 1.53 -19.50 1.51
C TYR A 405 0.16 -18.83 1.32
N TYR A 406 -0.77 -19.44 0.58
CA TYR A 406 -2.11 -18.89 0.37
C TYR A 406 -2.91 -18.76 1.67
N LEU A 407 -2.80 -19.74 2.57
CA LEU A 407 -3.47 -19.73 3.87
C LEU A 407 -3.14 -18.45 4.67
N TRP A 408 -1.86 -18.09 4.77
CA TRP A 408 -1.45 -16.98 5.61
C TRP A 408 -1.31 -15.65 4.86
N HIS A 409 -0.81 -15.68 3.62
CA HIS A 409 -0.49 -14.50 2.81
C HIS A 409 -1.77 -13.90 2.21
N HIS A 410 -2.70 -14.72 1.71
CA HIS A 410 -3.93 -14.23 1.11
C HIS A 410 -5.08 -14.31 2.10
N GLU A 411 -5.62 -15.50 2.30
CA GLU A 411 -6.89 -15.76 2.99
C GLU A 411 -6.84 -15.24 4.44
N GLY A 412 -5.75 -15.53 5.16
CA GLY A 412 -5.53 -15.04 6.51
C GLY A 412 -5.42 -13.51 6.59
N ARG A 413 -4.66 -12.87 5.69
CA ARG A 413 -4.57 -11.41 5.67
C ARG A 413 -5.92 -10.78 5.34
N ARG A 414 -6.65 -11.29 4.34
CA ARG A 414 -8.01 -10.86 3.98
C ARG A 414 -8.95 -10.89 5.19
N ALA A 415 -9.00 -12.00 5.92
CA ALA A 415 -9.84 -12.13 7.10
C ALA A 415 -9.52 -11.10 8.19
N ARG A 416 -8.23 -10.89 8.51
CA ARG A 416 -7.80 -9.96 9.57
C ARG A 416 -7.93 -8.50 9.14
N MET A 417 -7.60 -8.18 7.89
CA MET A 417 -7.68 -6.82 7.35
C MET A 417 -9.13 -6.39 7.11
N GLY A 418 -9.99 -7.30 6.63
CA GLY A 418 -11.43 -7.05 6.49
C GLY A 418 -12.06 -6.64 7.81
N ALA A 419 -11.75 -7.35 8.89
CA ALA A 419 -12.22 -7.02 10.23
C ALA A 419 -11.69 -5.67 10.73
N SER A 420 -10.44 -5.31 10.39
CA SER A 420 -9.81 -4.06 10.82
C SER A 420 -10.44 -2.79 10.24
N MET A 421 -11.25 -2.91 9.18
CA MET A 421 -11.88 -1.78 8.49
C MET A 421 -13.36 -2.03 8.19
N MET A 422 -13.99 -2.97 8.90
CA MET A 422 -15.43 -3.27 8.83
C MET A 422 -15.95 -3.67 7.43
N ALA A 423 -15.21 -4.53 6.74
CA ALA A 423 -15.65 -5.18 5.50
C ALA A 423 -16.07 -6.63 5.78
N PRO A 424 -17.38 -6.91 5.97
CA PRO A 424 -17.85 -8.25 6.34
C PRO A 424 -17.58 -9.31 5.27
N ASP A 425 -17.64 -8.99 3.97
CA ASP A 425 -17.42 -9.95 2.90
C ASP A 425 -15.94 -10.36 2.82
N TYR A 426 -15.03 -9.39 2.93
CA TYR A 426 -13.59 -9.68 3.07
C TYR A 426 -13.22 -10.42 4.35
N THR A 427 -13.96 -10.19 5.43
CA THR A 427 -13.77 -10.93 6.69
C THR A 427 -14.23 -12.38 6.53
N GLN A 428 -15.38 -12.59 5.89
CA GLN A 428 -16.06 -13.87 5.83
C GLN A 428 -15.74 -14.65 4.56
N TRP A 429 -16.25 -14.25 3.41
CA TRP A 429 -16.27 -15.07 2.20
C TRP A 429 -14.92 -15.07 1.47
N HIS A 430 -14.23 -13.93 1.42
CA HIS A 430 -12.85 -13.88 0.94
C HIS A 430 -11.81 -14.15 2.04
N GLY A 431 -12.25 -14.30 3.28
CA GLY A 431 -11.38 -14.45 4.45
C GLY A 431 -11.58 -15.81 5.11
N ASN A 432 -12.38 -15.84 6.18
CA ASN A 432 -12.59 -17.02 7.02
C ASN A 432 -13.07 -18.27 6.25
N PHE A 433 -13.86 -18.12 5.19
CA PHE A 433 -14.35 -19.21 4.37
C PHE A 433 -13.23 -19.86 3.56
N ASP A 434 -12.55 -19.08 2.70
CA ASP A 434 -11.40 -19.55 1.92
C ASP A 434 -10.32 -20.13 2.85
N LEU A 435 -10.05 -19.47 3.97
CA LEU A 435 -9.09 -19.91 4.98
C LEU A 435 -9.43 -21.29 5.56
N ALA A 436 -10.71 -21.52 5.87
CA ALA A 436 -11.15 -22.81 6.38
C ALA A 436 -11.04 -23.88 5.31
N GLU A 437 -11.51 -23.59 4.10
CA GLU A 437 -11.40 -24.50 2.95
C GLU A 437 -9.94 -24.92 2.73
N ARG A 438 -9.03 -23.96 2.60
CA ARG A 438 -7.59 -24.20 2.43
C ARG A 438 -7.01 -25.08 3.52
N PHE A 439 -7.34 -24.80 4.78
CA PHE A 439 -6.80 -25.58 5.89
C PHE A 439 -7.29 -27.03 5.88
N TYR A 440 -8.60 -27.24 5.74
CA TYR A 440 -9.21 -28.56 5.93
C TYR A 440 -9.25 -29.43 4.67
N MET A 441 -9.27 -28.81 3.49
CA MET A 441 -9.41 -29.50 2.20
C MET A 441 -8.09 -29.63 1.44
N GLU A 442 -7.11 -28.77 1.71
CA GLU A 442 -5.82 -28.80 0.99
C GLU A 442 -4.69 -29.19 1.94
N ILE A 443 -4.41 -28.37 2.96
CA ILE A 443 -3.27 -28.56 3.86
C ILE A 443 -3.37 -29.90 4.62
N VAL A 444 -4.50 -30.20 5.23
CA VAL A 444 -4.66 -31.44 6.01
C VAL A 444 -4.45 -32.70 5.14
N PRO A 445 -5.07 -32.84 3.95
CA PRO A 445 -4.78 -33.94 3.04
C PRO A 445 -3.32 -34.00 2.57
N GLN A 446 -2.73 -32.88 2.15
CA GLN A 446 -1.33 -32.83 1.68
C GLN A 446 -0.35 -33.30 2.78
N ILE A 447 -0.56 -32.90 4.03
CA ILE A 447 0.25 -33.37 5.16
C ILE A 447 0.10 -34.89 5.35
N LYS A 448 -1.11 -35.44 5.21
CA LYS A 448 -1.33 -36.90 5.28
C LYS A 448 -0.59 -37.64 4.18
N GLU A 449 -0.58 -37.11 2.95
CA GLU A 449 0.17 -37.69 1.84
C GLU A 449 1.68 -37.67 2.09
N ILE A 450 2.20 -36.57 2.62
CA ILE A 450 3.61 -36.46 3.03
C ILE A 450 3.95 -37.50 4.11
N ILE A 451 3.09 -37.70 5.11
CA ILE A 451 3.25 -38.73 6.14
C ILE A 451 3.32 -40.13 5.50
N GLU A 452 2.38 -40.46 4.61
CA GLU A 452 2.33 -41.78 3.97
C GLU A 452 3.52 -42.03 3.04
N LYS A 453 3.96 -41.00 2.29
CA LYS A 453 5.19 -41.06 1.50
C LYS A 453 6.42 -41.27 2.38
N ALA A 454 6.56 -40.51 3.45
CA ALA A 454 7.66 -40.64 4.39
C ALA A 454 7.72 -42.04 5.04
N LYS A 455 6.56 -42.65 5.37
CA LYS A 455 6.49 -44.04 5.85
C LYS A 455 7.02 -45.03 4.80
N LYS A 456 6.62 -44.87 3.53
CA LYS A 456 7.08 -45.73 2.41
C LYS A 456 8.58 -45.58 2.14
N ASP A 457 9.11 -44.37 2.30
CA ASP A 457 10.53 -44.05 2.07
C ASP A 457 11.43 -44.43 3.26
N GLY A 458 10.92 -45.19 4.23
CA GLY A 458 11.69 -45.64 5.40
C GLY A 458 11.91 -44.57 6.48
N ARG A 459 11.22 -43.43 6.40
CA ARG A 459 11.32 -42.31 7.34
C ARG A 459 10.17 -42.30 8.36
N ALA A 460 9.85 -43.48 8.89
CA ALA A 460 8.70 -43.70 9.78
C ALA A 460 8.74 -42.84 11.06
N GLU A 461 9.91 -42.58 11.63
CA GLU A 461 10.05 -41.75 12.83
C GLU A 461 9.67 -40.28 12.56
N SER A 462 10.19 -39.70 11.48
CA SER A 462 9.83 -38.34 11.04
C SER A 462 8.35 -38.24 10.69
N ALA A 463 7.82 -39.24 9.97
CA ALA A 463 6.39 -39.32 9.64
C ALA A 463 5.53 -39.34 10.91
N LYS A 464 5.93 -40.12 11.92
CA LYS A 464 5.22 -40.21 13.21
C LYS A 464 5.16 -38.88 13.94
N LYS A 465 6.25 -38.10 13.98
CA LYS A 465 6.26 -36.78 14.64
C LYS A 465 5.27 -35.81 13.99
N VAL A 466 5.22 -35.80 12.65
CA VAL A 466 4.28 -34.95 11.91
C VAL A 466 2.84 -35.44 12.10
N GLU A 467 2.61 -36.75 12.06
CA GLU A 467 1.31 -37.38 12.33
C GLU A 467 0.81 -37.08 13.75
N ASP A 468 1.67 -37.19 14.75
CA ASP A 468 1.36 -36.86 16.16
C ASP A 468 1.01 -35.36 16.29
N SER A 469 1.77 -34.46 15.64
CA SER A 469 1.45 -33.02 15.62
C SER A 469 0.14 -32.70 14.88
N LEU A 470 -0.14 -33.37 13.76
CA LEU A 470 -1.40 -33.19 13.03
C LEU A 470 -2.58 -33.67 13.89
N ASN A 471 -2.43 -34.81 14.54
CA ASN A 471 -3.44 -35.36 15.43
C ASN A 471 -3.68 -34.47 16.65
N GLU A 472 -2.63 -33.89 17.24
CA GLU A 472 -2.74 -32.89 18.32
C GLU A 472 -3.62 -31.71 17.86
N ILE A 473 -3.34 -31.15 16.68
CA ILE A 473 -4.10 -30.04 16.10
C ILE A 473 -5.55 -30.45 15.85
N LEU A 474 -5.80 -31.55 15.13
CA LEU A 474 -7.15 -31.97 14.74
C LEU A 474 -8.01 -32.45 15.92
N ASN A 475 -7.43 -32.89 17.03
CA ASN A 475 -8.17 -33.25 18.25
C ASN A 475 -8.34 -32.07 19.22
N SER A 476 -7.74 -30.90 18.95
CA SER A 476 -7.96 -29.71 19.77
C SER A 476 -9.40 -29.21 19.68
N GLU A 477 -9.84 -28.44 20.68
CA GLU A 477 -11.20 -27.90 20.76
C GLU A 477 -11.63 -27.14 19.51
N MET A 478 -10.71 -26.42 18.85
CA MET A 478 -11.02 -25.62 17.67
C MET A 478 -11.16 -26.42 16.36
N HIS A 479 -10.64 -27.65 16.30
CA HIS A 479 -10.59 -28.46 15.07
C HIS A 479 -11.28 -29.81 15.17
N LYS A 480 -11.59 -30.32 16.37
CA LYS A 480 -12.22 -31.64 16.58
C LYS A 480 -13.53 -31.83 15.83
N TRP A 481 -14.20 -30.74 15.46
CA TRP A 481 -15.37 -30.77 14.60
C TRP A 481 -15.12 -31.43 13.25
N TYR A 482 -13.94 -31.24 12.66
CA TYR A 482 -13.54 -31.82 11.37
C TYR A 482 -13.48 -33.36 11.46
N LEU A 483 -13.23 -33.89 12.65
CA LEU A 483 -13.24 -35.32 12.94
C LEU A 483 -14.63 -35.85 13.33
N GLY A 484 -15.68 -35.01 13.29
CA GLY A 484 -17.01 -35.36 13.80
C GLY A 484 -17.07 -35.49 15.32
N LYS A 485 -16.08 -34.95 16.06
CA LYS A 485 -15.95 -35.07 17.53
C LYS A 485 -16.43 -33.82 18.28
N LEU A 486 -17.42 -33.11 17.75
CA LEU A 486 -18.07 -32.03 18.50
C LEU A 486 -18.78 -32.60 19.74
N ASP A 487 -18.76 -31.84 20.84
CA ASP A 487 -19.44 -32.26 22.05
C ASP A 487 -20.96 -32.31 21.84
N SER A 488 -21.60 -33.38 22.32
CA SER A 488 -23.05 -33.57 22.15
C SER A 488 -23.86 -32.46 22.81
N ASN A 489 -23.39 -31.89 23.94
CA ASN A 489 -24.08 -30.76 24.57
C ASN A 489 -23.95 -29.51 23.72
N GLU A 490 -22.80 -29.27 23.11
CA GLU A 490 -22.61 -28.17 22.16
C GLU A 490 -23.54 -28.30 20.94
N ILE A 491 -23.64 -29.49 20.34
CA ILE A 491 -24.54 -29.74 19.21
C ILE A 491 -26.00 -29.46 19.61
N ASN A 492 -26.43 -29.97 20.77
CA ASN A 492 -27.79 -29.77 21.27
C ASN A 492 -28.05 -28.29 21.59
N LYS A 493 -27.08 -27.59 22.19
CA LYS A 493 -27.15 -26.16 22.46
C LYS A 493 -27.34 -25.36 21.17
N ARG A 494 -26.55 -25.62 20.12
CA ARG A 494 -26.69 -24.97 18.81
C ARG A 494 -28.05 -25.20 18.18
N LYS A 495 -28.60 -26.43 18.26
CA LYS A 495 -29.94 -26.77 17.76
C LYS A 495 -31.03 -25.99 18.51
N GLU A 496 -30.93 -25.91 19.82
CA GLU A 496 -31.87 -25.19 20.67
C GLU A 496 -31.82 -23.67 20.43
N GLU A 497 -30.62 -23.09 20.30
CA GLU A 497 -30.44 -21.69 19.94
C GLU A 497 -31.03 -21.37 18.56
N ALA A 498 -30.78 -22.23 17.56
CA ALA A 498 -31.36 -22.07 16.23
C ALA A 498 -32.90 -22.19 16.23
N LYS A 499 -33.46 -23.08 17.06
CA LYS A 499 -34.91 -23.19 17.25
C LYS A 499 -35.49 -21.92 17.88
N LYS A 500 -34.93 -21.46 19.00
CA LYS A 500 -35.34 -20.21 19.67
C LYS A 500 -35.24 -19.00 18.75
N PHE A 501 -34.23 -18.95 17.88
CA PHE A 501 -34.11 -17.90 16.88
C PHE A 501 -35.27 -17.94 15.89
N ARG A 502 -35.57 -19.10 15.29
CA ARG A 502 -36.70 -19.23 14.35
C ARG A 502 -38.03 -18.86 15.00
N GLU A 503 -38.32 -19.41 16.18
CA GLU A 503 -39.56 -19.14 16.93
C GLU A 503 -39.74 -17.63 17.22
N ARG A 504 -38.66 -16.89 17.45
CA ARG A 504 -38.71 -15.43 17.68
C ARG A 504 -39.20 -14.65 16.45
N TYR A 505 -38.93 -15.16 15.24
CA TYR A 505 -39.19 -14.46 13.97
C TYR A 505 -40.28 -15.14 13.11
N GLU A 506 -41.07 -16.07 13.67
CA GLU A 506 -42.17 -16.78 12.98
C GLU A 506 -43.45 -15.92 12.79
N HIS A 507 -43.34 -14.58 12.76
CA HIS A 507 -44.48 -13.66 12.65
C HIS A 507 -44.86 -13.29 11.22
#